data_AF-A0A429VAB5-F1
#
_entry.id   AF-A0A429VAB5-F1
#
_cell.length_a   1.000
_cell.length_b   1.000
_cell.length_c   1.000
_cell.angle_alpha   90.00
_cell.angle_beta   90.00
_cell.angle_gamma   90.00
#
_symmetry.space_group_name_H-M   'P 1'
#
loop_
_entity.id
_entity.type
_entity.pdbx_description
1 polymer ?
#
loop_
_entity_poly.entity_id
_entity_poly.type
_entity_poly.pdbx_seq_one_letter_code
_entity_poly.pdbx_strand_id
1 'polypeptide(L)'
;MTDQRVEKALARFERVTTAIDARGGEVAAARRRERQRINADFGRRAARVGIAVGLVSLVTIIVGLIMPIGMFGFLAAVGLAIGIAAVLAFAPGPSSSVPTVPASLANGEMVQRFDSFLYRSRPALPAPAQTVVDQISARLSPLRETLGRLPDLDPQAQDARRLMSVHLPGLVERYRNVPAAFRTEADGEGKTVDQRLVESLEAGRDALDDISQNLARADVDAFSTQGRFIQSRYGDGEIES
;
A
#
# COMPACT_ATOMS: atom_id res chain seq x y z
N MET A 1 21.93 14.16 53.23
CA MET A 1 21.35 12.97 52.54
C MET A 1 20.32 13.35 51.46
N THR A 2 19.78 14.57 51.48
CA THR A 2 18.81 15.11 50.51
C THR A 2 19.44 15.56 49.18
N ASP A 3 20.65 16.14 49.20
CA ASP A 3 21.32 16.63 47.98
C ASP A 3 21.56 15.54 46.94
N GLN A 4 22.09 14.38 47.33
CA GLN A 4 22.38 13.29 46.39
C GLN A 4 21.13 12.71 45.71
N ARG A 5 19.94 12.85 46.31
CA ARG A 5 18.69 12.40 45.68
C ARG A 5 18.18 13.43 44.68
N VAL A 6 18.33 14.72 45.00
CA VAL A 6 17.97 15.82 44.11
C VAL A 6 18.90 15.85 42.90
N GLU A 7 20.20 15.66 43.10
CA GLU A 7 21.20 15.61 42.03
C GLU A 7 20.99 14.41 41.09
N LYS A 8 20.64 13.24 41.64
CA LYS A 8 20.27 12.06 40.82
C LYS A 8 18.94 12.24 40.08
N ALA A 9 18.00 12.98 40.66
CA ALA A 9 16.73 13.28 40.00
C ALA A 9 16.92 14.28 38.86
N LEU A 10 17.73 15.32 39.06
CA LEU A 10 18.09 16.31 38.05
C LEU A 10 18.87 15.65 36.90
N ALA A 11 19.88 14.83 37.21
CA ALA A 11 20.64 14.10 36.19
C ALA A 11 19.80 13.09 35.40
N ARG A 12 18.71 12.57 35.98
CA ARG A 12 17.77 11.68 35.30
C ARG A 12 16.81 12.46 34.41
N PHE A 13 16.34 13.61 34.88
CA PHE A 13 15.46 14.49 34.13
C PHE A 13 16.16 15.05 32.89
N GLU A 14 17.41 15.49 33.05
CA GLU A 14 18.22 16.05 31.97
C GLU A 14 18.51 15.01 30.87
N ARG A 15 18.77 13.75 31.23
CA ARG A 15 18.90 12.66 30.25
C ARG A 15 17.61 12.36 29.50
N VAL A 16 16.47 12.45 30.16
CA VAL A 16 15.16 12.18 29.54
C VAL A 16 14.80 13.34 28.59
N THR A 17 15.07 14.58 28.96
CA THR A 17 14.81 15.74 28.10
C THR A 17 15.73 15.77 26.89
N THR A 18 17.03 15.48 27.04
CA THR A 18 17.97 15.41 25.91
C THR A 18 17.63 14.25 24.94
N ALA A 19 17.15 13.11 25.46
CA ALA A 19 16.69 12.00 24.62
C ALA A 19 15.39 12.30 23.85
N ILE A 20 14.53 13.16 24.39
CA ILE A 20 13.27 13.60 23.74
C ILE A 20 13.56 14.65 22.66
N ASP A 21 14.46 15.60 22.91
CA ASP A 21 14.86 16.62 21.93
C ASP A 21 15.62 16.01 20.72
N ALA A 22 16.45 15.00 20.95
CA ALA A 22 17.12 14.27 19.87
C ALA A 22 16.13 13.55 18.94
N ARG A 23 15.05 12.94 19.48
CA ARG A 23 13.97 12.35 18.67
C ARG A 23 13.10 13.40 17.97
N GLY A 24 12.89 14.56 18.59
CA GLY A 24 12.10 15.65 18.02
C GLY A 24 12.72 16.26 16.75
N GLY A 25 14.06 16.40 16.73
CA GLY A 25 14.80 16.95 15.60
C GLY A 25 14.80 16.07 14.35
N GLU A 26 14.97 14.75 14.50
CA GLU A 26 14.99 13.81 13.38
C GLU A 26 13.60 13.60 12.75
N VAL A 27 12.54 13.59 13.57
CA VAL A 27 11.15 13.50 13.11
C VAL A 27 10.71 14.80 12.40
N ALA A 28 11.21 15.96 12.83
CA ALA A 28 10.95 17.23 12.16
C ALA A 28 11.71 17.37 10.83
N ALA A 29 12.95 16.88 10.74
CA ALA A 29 13.73 16.86 9.50
C ALA A 29 13.17 15.86 8.48
N ALA A 30 12.68 14.69 8.93
CA ALA A 30 11.97 13.72 8.10
C ALA A 30 10.64 14.30 7.56
N ARG A 31 9.84 14.95 8.41
CA ARG A 31 8.60 15.64 8.00
C ARG A 31 8.82 16.76 6.98
N ARG A 32 9.93 17.49 7.04
CA ARG A 32 10.26 18.55 6.05
C ARG A 32 10.64 17.96 4.68
N ARG A 33 11.40 16.85 4.64
CA ARG A 33 11.76 16.14 3.39
C ARG A 33 10.55 15.44 2.75
N GLU A 34 9.59 14.99 3.57
CA GLU A 34 8.37 14.33 3.10
C GLU A 34 7.33 15.34 2.57
N ARG A 35 7.14 16.49 3.24
CA ARG A 35 6.26 17.57 2.74
C ARG A 35 6.69 18.16 1.40
N GLN A 36 8.00 18.25 1.12
CA GLN A 36 8.48 18.75 -0.17
C GLN A 36 8.18 17.80 -1.35
N ARG A 37 8.06 16.49 -1.11
CA ARG A 37 7.64 15.51 -2.14
C ARG A 37 6.13 15.51 -2.37
N ILE A 38 5.34 15.70 -1.30
CA ILE A 38 3.88 15.78 -1.37
C ILE A 38 3.41 17.03 -2.14
N ASN A 39 4.11 18.16 -1.99
CA ASN A 39 3.77 19.41 -2.72
C ASN A 39 4.11 19.36 -4.22
N ALA A 40 5.12 18.57 -4.63
CA ALA A 40 5.51 18.45 -6.03
C ALA A 40 4.46 17.69 -6.87
N ASP A 41 3.81 16.68 -6.29
CA ASP A 41 2.76 15.90 -6.97
C ASP A 41 1.41 16.61 -6.97
N PHE A 42 1.10 17.39 -5.94
CA PHE A 42 -0.07 18.28 -5.94
C PHE A 42 0.09 19.41 -6.97
N GLY A 43 1.27 20.02 -7.07
CA GLY A 43 1.57 21.07 -8.04
C GLY A 43 1.45 20.59 -9.49
N ARG A 44 1.93 19.38 -9.80
CA ARG A 44 1.84 18.80 -11.16
C ARG A 44 0.43 18.40 -11.57
N ARG A 45 -0.43 18.00 -10.63
CA ARG A 45 -1.85 17.71 -10.88
C ARG A 45 -2.67 18.99 -11.01
N ALA A 46 -2.46 19.96 -10.12
CA ALA A 46 -3.10 21.28 -10.21
C ALA A 46 -2.68 22.04 -11.49
N ALA A 47 -1.40 21.95 -11.89
CA ALA A 47 -0.93 22.54 -13.15
C ALA A 47 -1.55 21.86 -14.38
N ARG A 48 -1.72 20.53 -14.41
CA ARG A 48 -2.37 19.84 -15.52
C ARG A 48 -3.86 20.17 -15.62
N VAL A 49 -4.57 20.23 -14.49
CA VAL A 49 -5.98 20.65 -14.47
C VAL A 49 -6.10 22.13 -14.86
N GLY A 50 -5.21 22.99 -14.37
CA GLY A 50 -5.17 24.41 -14.74
C GLY A 50 -4.88 24.64 -16.23
N ILE A 51 -3.95 23.87 -16.82
CA ILE A 51 -3.63 23.93 -18.26
C ILE A 51 -4.83 23.44 -19.09
N ALA A 52 -5.48 22.34 -18.69
CA ALA A 52 -6.66 21.83 -19.38
C ALA A 52 -7.83 22.83 -19.35
N VAL A 53 -8.13 23.42 -18.18
CA VAL A 53 -9.17 24.44 -18.02
C VAL A 53 -8.83 25.73 -18.79
N GLY A 54 -7.55 26.13 -18.78
CA GLY A 54 -7.06 27.29 -19.54
C GLY A 54 -7.20 27.12 -21.05
N LEU A 55 -6.84 25.95 -21.59
CA LEU A 55 -6.96 25.66 -23.03
C LEU A 55 -8.43 25.62 -23.49
N VAL A 56 -9.30 24.99 -22.70
CA VAL A 56 -10.75 24.94 -22.99
C VAL A 56 -11.35 26.35 -22.98
N SER A 57 -10.99 27.18 -21.99
CA SER A 57 -11.46 28.56 -21.91
C SER A 57 -10.99 29.39 -23.10
N LEU A 58 -9.72 29.24 -23.52
CA LEU A 58 -9.15 30.00 -24.64
C LEU A 58 -9.80 29.62 -25.98
N VAL A 59 -10.04 28.33 -26.23
CA VAL A 59 -10.74 27.85 -27.43
C VAL A 59 -12.19 28.36 -27.46
N THR A 60 -12.85 28.41 -26.31
CA THR A 60 -14.24 28.91 -26.20
C THR A 60 -14.33 30.40 -26.50
N ILE A 61 -13.36 31.21 -26.04
CA ILE A 61 -13.29 32.65 -26.31
C ILE A 61 -13.04 32.92 -27.80
N ILE A 62 -12.13 32.17 -28.44
CA ILE A 62 -11.77 32.35 -29.85
C ILE A 62 -12.94 31.98 -30.77
N VAL A 63 -13.65 30.87 -30.47
CA VAL A 63 -14.81 30.42 -31.27
C VAL A 63 -16.01 31.37 -31.10
N GLY A 64 -16.22 31.92 -29.89
CA GLY A 64 -17.26 32.91 -29.61
C GLY A 64 -17.06 34.27 -30.31
N LEU A 65 -15.84 34.57 -30.78
CA LEU A 65 -15.52 35.81 -31.48
C LEU A 65 -15.81 35.74 -32.99
N ILE A 66 -15.86 34.53 -33.58
CA ILE A 66 -15.91 34.32 -35.04
C ILE A 66 -17.32 33.98 -35.55
N MET A 67 -18.20 33.43 -34.70
CA MET A 67 -19.57 33.07 -35.09
C MET A 67 -20.58 33.66 -34.08
N PRO A 68 -21.55 34.50 -34.49
CA PRO A 68 -22.58 35.02 -33.61
C PRO A 68 -23.65 33.94 -33.40
N ILE A 69 -23.26 32.88 -32.71
CA ILE A 69 -24.20 31.92 -32.15
C ILE A 69 -24.84 32.68 -31.00
N GLY A 70 -26.08 33.16 -31.18
CA GLY A 70 -26.77 34.00 -30.19
C GLY A 70 -26.70 33.43 -28.78
N MET A 71 -27.01 34.25 -27.77
CA MET A 71 -26.84 33.98 -26.33
C MET A 71 -27.16 32.54 -25.87
N PHE A 72 -28.14 31.88 -26.47
CA PHE A 72 -28.53 30.49 -26.19
C PHE A 72 -27.50 29.44 -26.64
N GLY A 73 -26.80 29.64 -27.76
CA GLY A 73 -25.75 28.72 -28.22
C GLY A 73 -24.46 28.83 -27.41
N PHE A 74 -24.11 30.04 -26.96
CA PHE A 74 -23.03 30.26 -26.00
C PHE A 74 -23.32 29.57 -24.67
N LEU A 75 -24.53 29.72 -24.14
CA LEU A 75 -24.92 29.09 -22.87
C LEU A 75 -24.94 27.55 -22.97
N ALA A 76 -25.38 27.00 -24.11
CA ALA A 76 -25.34 25.56 -24.37
C ALA A 76 -23.90 25.03 -24.46
N ALA A 77 -23.00 25.76 -25.13
CA ALA A 77 -21.59 25.38 -25.23
C ALA A 77 -20.87 25.43 -23.88
N VAL A 78 -21.13 26.46 -23.07
CA VAL A 78 -20.58 26.58 -21.71
C VAL A 78 -21.16 25.48 -20.80
N GLY A 79 -22.46 25.20 -20.89
CA GLY A 79 -23.08 24.10 -20.16
C GLY A 79 -22.50 22.73 -20.52
N LEU A 80 -22.26 22.48 -21.81
CA LEU A 80 -21.62 21.25 -22.27
C LEU A 80 -20.15 21.16 -21.83
N ALA A 81 -19.40 22.25 -21.87
CA ALA A 81 -18.01 22.30 -21.40
C ALA A 81 -17.91 22.06 -19.89
N ILE A 82 -18.80 22.66 -19.09
CA ILE A 82 -18.90 22.42 -17.64
C ILE A 82 -19.33 20.97 -17.39
N GLY A 83 -20.26 20.43 -18.19
CA GLY A 83 -20.69 19.04 -18.11
C GLY A 83 -19.55 18.06 -18.40
N ILE A 84 -18.77 18.28 -19.46
CA ILE A 84 -17.59 17.47 -19.80
C ILE A 84 -16.51 17.62 -18.74
N ALA A 85 -16.26 18.83 -18.22
CA ALA A 85 -15.31 19.07 -17.15
C ALA A 85 -15.73 18.39 -15.83
N ALA A 86 -17.02 18.42 -15.49
CA ALA A 86 -17.57 17.72 -14.33
C ALA A 86 -17.47 16.21 -14.50
N VAL A 87 -17.78 15.68 -15.70
CA VAL A 87 -17.59 14.26 -16.01
C VAL A 87 -16.11 13.90 -15.94
N LEU A 88 -15.16 14.71 -16.40
CA LEU A 88 -13.73 14.40 -16.27
C LEU A 88 -13.21 14.55 -14.82
N ALA A 89 -13.82 15.41 -14.02
CA ALA A 89 -13.44 15.62 -12.62
C ALA A 89 -14.05 14.56 -11.67
N PHE A 90 -15.24 14.04 -12.00
CA PHE A 90 -15.98 13.05 -11.21
C PHE A 90 -16.07 11.67 -11.85
N ALA A 91 -15.59 11.49 -13.08
CA ALA A 91 -15.46 10.17 -13.67
C ALA A 91 -14.55 9.34 -12.77
N PRO A 92 -14.94 8.09 -12.45
CA PRO A 92 -14.00 7.15 -11.87
C PRO A 92 -12.78 7.13 -12.78
N GLY A 93 -11.61 7.44 -12.22
CA GLY A 93 -10.35 7.51 -12.96
C GLY A 93 -10.20 6.27 -13.83
N PRO A 94 -9.50 6.35 -14.99
CA PRO A 94 -9.41 5.25 -15.94
C PRO A 94 -9.17 3.99 -15.13
N SER A 95 -10.15 3.09 -15.16
CA SER A 95 -10.09 1.79 -14.50
C SER A 95 -8.69 1.32 -14.75
N SER A 96 -7.86 1.31 -13.71
CA SER A 96 -6.44 1.06 -13.89
C SER A 96 -6.42 -0.28 -14.59
N SER A 97 -6.13 -0.25 -15.89
CA SER A 97 -5.82 -1.43 -16.66
C SER A 97 -4.82 -2.11 -15.76
N VAL A 98 -5.24 -3.26 -15.24
CA VAL A 98 -4.51 -4.10 -14.29
C VAL A 98 -3.05 -3.71 -14.40
N PRO A 99 -2.41 -3.10 -13.38
CA PRO A 99 -0.98 -3.00 -13.41
C PRO A 99 -0.55 -4.45 -13.46
N THR A 100 -0.33 -4.96 -14.68
CA THR A 100 0.42 -6.16 -14.94
C THR A 100 1.74 -5.78 -14.32
N VAL A 101 1.90 -6.18 -13.06
CA VAL A 101 3.17 -6.18 -12.35
C VAL A 101 4.12 -6.77 -13.38
N PRO A 102 5.07 -6.00 -13.94
CA PRO A 102 5.95 -6.54 -14.95
C PRO A 102 6.53 -7.83 -14.36
N ALA A 103 6.43 -8.91 -15.11
CA ALA A 103 6.78 -10.27 -14.67
C ALA A 103 8.27 -10.41 -14.26
N SER A 104 9.05 -9.33 -14.32
CA SER A 104 10.46 -9.25 -13.98
C SER A 104 10.73 -8.55 -12.63
N LEU A 105 9.72 -8.41 -11.77
CA LEU A 105 9.92 -7.88 -10.43
C LEU A 105 10.36 -8.99 -9.50
N ALA A 106 11.60 -8.87 -9.00
CA ALA A 106 12.12 -9.76 -7.97
C ALA A 106 11.11 -9.88 -6.82
N ASN A 107 10.91 -11.10 -6.35
CA ASN A 107 9.96 -11.43 -5.29
C ASN A 107 10.00 -10.45 -4.10
N GLY A 108 11.21 -10.06 -3.66
CA GLY A 108 11.39 -9.10 -2.56
C GLY A 108 10.91 -7.67 -2.87
N GLU A 109 11.08 -7.18 -4.10
CA GLU A 109 10.60 -5.84 -4.49
C GLU A 109 9.06 -5.81 -4.56
N MET A 110 8.44 -6.91 -4.97
CA MET A 110 6.99 -7.05 -5.01
C MET A 110 6.37 -6.96 -3.61
N VAL A 111 6.97 -7.60 -2.60
CA VAL A 111 6.55 -7.46 -1.19
C VAL A 111 6.66 -6.01 -0.70
N GLN A 112 7.75 -5.32 -1.03
CA GLN A 112 7.94 -3.91 -0.64
C GLN A 112 6.89 -2.98 -1.28
N ARG A 113 6.55 -3.23 -2.55
CA ARG A 113 5.49 -2.49 -3.24
C ARG A 113 4.12 -2.74 -2.62
N PHE A 114 3.85 -3.97 -2.23
CA PHE A 114 2.61 -4.33 -1.55
C PHE A 114 2.50 -3.66 -0.18
N ASP A 115 3.55 -3.67 0.63
CA ASP A 115 3.57 -2.95 1.91
C ASP A 115 3.31 -1.44 1.73
N SER A 116 3.95 -0.83 0.72
CA SER A 116 3.71 0.57 0.37
C SER A 116 2.26 0.83 -0.07
N PHE A 117 1.61 -0.13 -0.73
CA PHE A 117 0.20 -0.05 -1.12
C PHE A 117 -0.72 -0.13 0.11
N LEU A 118 -0.45 -1.05 1.04
CA LEU A 118 -1.20 -1.19 2.28
C LEU A 118 -1.16 0.10 3.10
N TYR A 119 0.04 0.66 3.29
CA TYR A 119 0.23 1.93 4.01
C TYR A 119 -0.61 3.07 3.42
N ARG A 120 -0.64 3.21 2.09
CA ARG A 120 -1.43 4.25 1.40
C ARG A 120 -2.92 3.98 1.42
N SER A 121 -3.32 2.72 1.48
CA SER A 121 -4.73 2.31 1.46
C SER A 121 -5.37 2.43 2.83
N ARG A 122 -4.60 2.22 3.91
CA ARG A 122 -5.01 2.29 5.31
C ARG A 122 -6.00 3.42 5.66
N PRO A 123 -5.77 4.72 5.32
CA PRO A 123 -6.69 5.79 5.72
C PRO A 123 -8.07 5.73 5.07
N ALA A 124 -8.25 4.98 3.97
CA ALA A 124 -9.53 4.81 3.30
C ALA A 124 -10.39 3.68 3.90
N LEU A 125 -9.85 2.93 4.86
CA LEU A 125 -10.45 1.73 5.45
C LEU A 125 -11.11 2.05 6.80
N PRO A 126 -12.15 1.28 7.20
CA PRO A 126 -12.78 1.45 8.51
C PRO A 126 -11.81 1.01 9.61
N ALA A 127 -11.98 1.53 10.82
CA ALA A 127 -11.02 1.33 11.92
C ALA A 127 -10.65 -0.15 12.19
N PRO A 128 -11.59 -1.11 12.20
CA PRO A 128 -11.25 -2.52 12.39
C PRO A 128 -10.37 -3.09 11.27
N ALA A 129 -10.62 -2.70 10.01
CA ALA A 129 -9.83 -3.15 8.86
C ALA A 129 -8.41 -2.55 8.86
N GLN A 130 -8.24 -1.34 9.42
CA GLN A 130 -6.89 -0.77 9.60
C GLN A 130 -6.03 -1.65 10.50
N THR A 131 -6.60 -2.21 11.57
CA THR A 131 -5.90 -3.13 12.47
C THR A 131 -5.45 -4.39 11.73
N VAL A 132 -6.29 -4.96 10.86
CA VAL A 132 -5.92 -6.14 10.06
C VAL A 132 -4.81 -5.80 9.06
N VAL A 133 -4.88 -4.64 8.39
CA VAL A 133 -3.82 -4.19 7.49
C VAL A 133 -2.49 -4.00 8.22
N ASP A 134 -2.50 -3.40 9.41
CA ASP A 134 -1.29 -3.24 10.23
C ASP A 134 -0.67 -4.60 10.60
N GLN A 135 -1.51 -5.60 10.90
CA GLN A 135 -1.07 -6.97 11.18
C GLN A 135 -0.48 -7.67 9.94
N ILE A 136 -1.02 -7.41 8.75
CA ILE A 136 -0.46 -7.90 7.49
C ILE A 136 0.92 -7.25 7.27
N SER A 137 1.03 -5.93 7.34
CA SER A 137 2.29 -5.20 7.15
C SER A 137 3.40 -5.68 8.10
N ALA A 138 3.07 -5.99 9.36
CA ALA A 138 4.03 -6.52 10.33
C ALA A 138 4.67 -7.86 9.90
N ARG A 139 3.95 -8.67 9.10
CA ARG A 139 4.41 -9.98 8.60
C ARG A 139 5.17 -9.89 7.28
N LEU A 140 5.05 -8.77 6.55
CA LEU A 140 5.69 -8.63 5.24
C LEU A 140 7.22 -8.54 5.33
N SER A 141 7.77 -8.03 6.42
CA SER A 141 9.23 -7.91 6.60
C SER A 141 9.94 -9.28 6.54
N PRO A 142 9.60 -10.28 7.39
CA PRO A 142 10.20 -11.61 7.29
C PRO A 142 9.83 -12.32 5.97
N LEU A 143 8.59 -12.15 5.49
CA LEU A 143 8.17 -12.75 4.22
C LEU A 143 9.00 -12.25 3.03
N ARG A 144 9.40 -10.97 3.02
CA ARG A 144 10.27 -10.38 1.99
C ARG A 144 11.61 -11.09 1.90
N GLU A 145 12.23 -11.38 3.05
CA GLU A 145 13.53 -12.05 3.10
C GLU A 145 13.42 -13.48 2.58
N THR A 146 12.38 -14.21 2.97
CA THR A 146 12.13 -15.58 2.52
C THR A 146 11.81 -15.64 1.03
N LEU A 147 10.86 -14.84 0.56
CA LEU A 147 10.49 -14.81 -0.85
C LEU A 147 11.62 -14.29 -1.75
N GLY A 148 12.46 -13.38 -1.25
CA GLY A 148 13.61 -12.85 -1.99
C GLY A 148 14.68 -13.89 -2.30
N ARG A 149 14.74 -15.01 -1.56
CA ARG A 149 15.66 -16.13 -1.80
C ARG A 149 15.14 -17.13 -2.84
N LEU A 150 13.85 -17.11 -3.13
CA LEU A 150 13.21 -18.10 -4.00
C LEU A 150 13.30 -17.70 -5.48
N PRO A 151 13.42 -18.67 -6.39
CA PRO A 151 13.26 -18.43 -7.82
C PRO A 151 11.89 -17.83 -8.13
N ASP A 152 11.82 -16.99 -9.17
CA ASP A 152 10.55 -16.36 -9.55
C ASP A 152 9.47 -17.38 -9.96
N LEU A 153 9.86 -18.54 -10.50
CA LEU A 153 8.95 -19.60 -10.94
C LEU A 153 8.53 -20.57 -9.82
N ASP A 154 8.99 -20.34 -8.58
CA ASP A 154 8.58 -21.16 -7.44
C ASP A 154 7.05 -21.07 -7.21
N PRO A 155 6.33 -22.19 -7.02
CA PRO A 155 4.89 -22.19 -6.85
C PRO A 155 4.41 -21.35 -5.66
N GLN A 156 5.11 -21.39 -4.52
CA GLN A 156 4.76 -20.63 -3.32
C GLN A 156 5.02 -19.13 -3.54
N ALA A 157 6.12 -18.79 -4.24
CA ALA A 157 6.39 -17.41 -4.61
C ALA A 157 5.34 -16.84 -5.57
N GLN A 158 4.87 -17.64 -6.54
CA GLN A 158 3.81 -17.25 -7.47
C GLN A 158 2.47 -17.05 -6.78
N ASP A 159 2.13 -17.91 -5.82
CA ASP A 159 0.88 -17.79 -5.06
C ASP A 159 0.88 -16.53 -4.18
N ALA A 160 1.97 -16.30 -3.43
CA ALA A 160 2.19 -15.06 -2.68
C ALA A 160 2.08 -13.84 -3.59
N ARG A 161 2.71 -13.88 -4.78
CA ARG A 161 2.65 -12.81 -5.77
C ARG A 161 1.21 -12.55 -6.20
N ARG A 162 0.43 -13.57 -6.50
CA ARG A 162 -0.97 -13.43 -6.92
C ARG A 162 -1.83 -12.84 -5.80
N LEU A 163 -1.63 -13.28 -4.56
CA LEU A 163 -2.33 -12.75 -3.39
C LEU A 163 -2.06 -11.26 -3.19
N MET A 164 -0.78 -10.86 -3.20
CA MET A 164 -0.36 -9.48 -2.96
C MET A 164 -0.60 -8.54 -4.14
N SER A 165 -0.56 -9.02 -5.38
CA SER A 165 -0.71 -8.15 -6.56
C SER A 165 -2.13 -8.09 -7.13
N VAL A 166 -2.92 -9.15 -6.95
CA VAL A 166 -4.26 -9.26 -7.57
C VAL A 166 -5.35 -9.29 -6.51
N HIS A 167 -5.30 -10.25 -5.59
CA HIS A 167 -6.44 -10.52 -4.71
C HIS A 167 -6.63 -9.45 -3.64
N LEU A 168 -5.59 -9.13 -2.86
CA LEU A 168 -5.68 -8.14 -1.78
C LEU A 168 -5.89 -6.71 -2.31
N PRO A 169 -5.12 -6.23 -3.31
CA PRO A 169 -5.39 -4.92 -3.89
C PRO A 169 -6.78 -4.84 -4.53
N GLY A 170 -7.21 -5.90 -5.23
CA GLY A 170 -8.54 -5.96 -5.85
C GLY A 170 -9.67 -5.93 -4.81
N LEU A 171 -9.50 -6.54 -3.65
CA LEU A 171 -10.44 -6.48 -2.54
C LEU A 171 -10.59 -5.04 -2.01
N VAL A 172 -9.45 -4.39 -1.72
CA VAL A 172 -9.42 -3.01 -1.23
C VAL A 172 -10.05 -2.06 -2.25
N GLU A 173 -9.76 -2.24 -3.53
CA GLU A 173 -10.33 -1.41 -4.60
C GLU A 173 -11.84 -1.59 -4.72
N ARG A 174 -12.33 -2.84 -4.69
CA ARG A 174 -13.77 -3.12 -4.68
C ARG A 174 -14.48 -2.46 -3.50
N TYR A 175 -13.90 -2.52 -2.31
CA TYR A 175 -14.45 -1.82 -1.14
C TYR A 175 -14.49 -0.31 -1.33
N ARG A 176 -13.43 0.29 -1.90
CA ARG A 176 -13.39 1.74 -2.17
C ARG A 176 -14.46 2.20 -3.16
N ASN A 177 -14.82 1.33 -4.12
CA ASN A 177 -15.87 1.60 -5.10
C ASN A 177 -17.29 1.53 -4.50
N VAL A 178 -17.47 0.95 -3.32
CA VAL A 178 -18.75 0.98 -2.61
C VAL A 178 -18.97 2.39 -2.04
N PRO A 179 -20.07 3.10 -2.39
CA PRO A 179 -20.36 4.40 -1.83
C PRO A 179 -20.58 4.32 -0.32
N ALA A 180 -20.10 5.33 0.43
CA ALA A 180 -20.08 5.30 1.89
C ALA A 180 -21.46 5.03 2.53
N ALA A 181 -22.54 5.53 1.91
CA ALA A 181 -23.92 5.33 2.39
C ALA A 181 -24.36 3.86 2.44
N PHE A 182 -23.77 2.99 1.59
CA PHE A 182 -24.14 1.57 1.50
C PHE A 182 -23.22 0.65 2.30
N ARG A 183 -22.14 1.17 2.89
CA ARG A 183 -21.12 0.32 3.55
C ARG A 183 -21.60 -0.31 4.86
N THR A 184 -22.54 0.35 5.52
CA THR A 184 -23.15 -0.09 6.76
C THR A 184 -24.46 -0.86 6.55
N GLU A 185 -24.93 -0.98 5.31
CA GLU A 185 -26.11 -1.78 5.00
C GLU A 185 -25.77 -3.27 5.11
N ALA A 186 -26.64 -4.02 5.78
CA ALA A 186 -26.48 -5.45 5.93
C ALA A 186 -26.89 -6.16 4.63
N ASP A 187 -26.08 -7.12 4.20
CA ASP A 187 -26.39 -7.99 3.09
C ASP A 187 -27.39 -9.11 3.47
N GLY A 188 -27.66 -10.03 2.54
CA GLY A 188 -28.58 -11.14 2.76
C GLY A 188 -28.16 -12.14 3.84
N GLU A 189 -26.91 -12.08 4.32
CA GLU A 189 -26.40 -12.88 5.43
C GLU A 189 -26.28 -12.07 6.73
N GLY A 190 -26.79 -10.83 6.75
CA GLY A 190 -26.79 -9.96 7.92
C GLY A 190 -25.45 -9.29 8.20
N LYS A 191 -24.50 -9.31 7.25
CA LYS A 191 -23.18 -8.67 7.41
C LYS A 191 -23.09 -7.37 6.63
N THR A 192 -22.44 -6.38 7.21
CA THR A 192 -22.16 -5.12 6.49
C THR A 192 -20.96 -5.28 5.56
N VAL A 193 -20.84 -4.39 4.58
CA VAL A 193 -19.67 -4.36 3.68
C VAL A 193 -18.37 -4.16 4.46
N ASP A 194 -18.41 -3.32 5.51
CA ASP A 194 -17.25 -3.12 6.41
C ASP A 194 -16.85 -4.42 7.11
N GLN A 195 -17.81 -5.20 7.59
CA GLN A 195 -17.54 -6.50 8.23
C GLN A 195 -16.99 -7.51 7.23
N ARG A 196 -17.57 -7.60 6.02
CA ARG A 196 -17.09 -8.48 4.95
C ARG A 196 -15.66 -8.14 4.53
N LEU A 197 -15.32 -6.86 4.48
CA LEU A 197 -13.95 -6.40 4.22
C LEU A 197 -13.00 -6.93 5.30
N VAL A 198 -13.34 -6.78 6.57
CA VAL A 198 -12.52 -7.25 7.69
C VAL A 198 -12.27 -8.76 7.56
N GLU A 199 -13.33 -9.55 7.40
CA GLU A 199 -13.23 -11.01 7.25
C GLU A 199 -12.37 -11.41 6.05
N SER A 200 -12.52 -10.71 4.93
CA SER A 200 -11.74 -10.99 3.71
C SER A 200 -10.27 -10.60 3.86
N LEU A 201 -9.97 -9.52 4.59
CA LEU A 201 -8.59 -9.13 4.91
C LEU A 201 -7.96 -10.10 5.91
N GLU A 202 -8.72 -10.61 6.88
CA GLU A 202 -8.25 -11.63 7.82
C GLU A 202 -7.94 -12.93 7.10
N ALA A 203 -8.83 -13.40 6.21
CA ALA A 203 -8.56 -14.57 5.37
C ALA A 203 -7.29 -14.38 4.49
N GLY A 204 -7.09 -13.17 3.96
CA GLY A 204 -5.88 -12.85 3.20
C GLY A 204 -4.61 -12.80 4.06
N ARG A 205 -4.71 -12.34 5.31
CA ARG A 205 -3.61 -12.42 6.28
C ARG A 205 -3.25 -13.87 6.59
N ASP A 206 -4.25 -14.69 6.85
CA ASP A 206 -4.06 -16.10 7.20
C ASP A 206 -3.46 -16.87 6.02
N ALA A 207 -3.87 -16.58 4.79
CA ALA A 207 -3.25 -17.13 3.59
C ALA A 207 -1.76 -16.74 3.44
N LEU A 208 -1.38 -15.50 3.78
CA LEU A 208 0.05 -15.10 3.81
C LEU A 208 0.82 -15.85 4.91
N ASP A 209 0.21 -16.06 6.08
CA ASP A 209 0.79 -16.84 7.17
C ASP A 209 0.99 -18.31 6.76
N ASP A 210 0.02 -18.91 6.09
CA ASP A 210 0.10 -20.28 5.57
C ASP A 210 1.22 -20.44 4.53
N ILE A 211 1.33 -19.50 3.59
CA ILE A 211 2.44 -19.50 2.61
C ILE A 211 3.78 -19.39 3.36
N SER A 212 3.91 -18.48 4.32
CA SER A 212 5.14 -18.35 5.11
C SER A 212 5.49 -19.63 5.87
N GLN A 213 4.50 -20.33 6.42
CA GLN A 213 4.70 -21.60 7.11
C GLN A 213 5.12 -22.72 6.15
N ASN A 214 4.52 -22.79 4.96
CA ASN A 214 4.88 -23.77 3.94
C ASN A 214 6.32 -23.57 3.47
N LEU A 215 6.74 -22.31 3.27
CA LEU A 215 8.12 -21.97 2.94
C LEU A 215 9.09 -22.39 4.05
N ALA A 216 8.76 -22.11 5.31
CA ALA A 216 9.59 -22.52 6.43
C ALA A 216 9.72 -24.05 6.53
N ARG A 217 8.64 -24.80 6.30
CA ARG A 217 8.67 -26.28 6.27
C ARG A 217 9.55 -26.79 5.14
N ALA A 218 9.43 -26.21 3.94
CA ALA A 218 10.26 -26.59 2.80
C ALA A 218 11.76 -26.36 3.06
N ASP A 219 12.12 -25.24 3.68
CA ASP A 219 13.51 -24.95 4.08
C ASP A 219 14.04 -26.00 5.10
N VAL A 220 13.21 -26.38 6.09
CA VAL A 220 13.56 -27.41 7.09
C VAL A 220 13.73 -28.81 6.46
N ASP A 221 12.86 -29.18 5.52
CA ASP A 221 12.92 -30.46 4.82
C ASP A 221 14.16 -30.56 3.92
N ALA A 222 14.49 -29.47 3.21
CA ALA A 222 15.69 -29.36 2.40
C ALA A 222 16.96 -29.51 3.27
N PHE A 223 17.01 -28.83 4.40
CA PHE A 223 18.10 -28.94 5.37
C PHE A 223 18.26 -30.38 5.90
N SER A 224 17.16 -31.01 6.30
CA SER A 224 17.16 -32.38 6.85
C SER A 224 17.60 -33.42 5.82
N THR A 225 17.26 -33.20 4.55
CA THR A 225 17.69 -34.06 3.43
C THR A 225 19.20 -33.93 3.20
N GLN A 226 19.72 -32.70 3.18
CA GLN A 226 21.14 -32.44 3.03
C GLN A 226 21.96 -33.06 4.17
N GLY A 227 21.49 -32.94 5.42
CA GLY A 227 22.14 -33.54 6.58
C GLY A 227 22.23 -35.07 6.49
N ARG A 228 21.13 -35.73 6.11
CA ARG A 228 21.10 -37.19 5.89
C ARG A 228 22.03 -37.63 4.76
N PHE A 229 22.08 -36.88 3.66
CA PHE A 229 23.00 -37.17 2.56
C PHE A 229 24.47 -37.10 3.00
N ILE A 230 24.85 -36.06 3.76
CA ILE A 230 26.21 -35.92 4.28
C ILE A 230 26.55 -37.09 5.20
N GLN A 231 25.65 -37.44 6.12
CA GLN A 231 25.86 -38.56 7.03
C GLN A 231 26.03 -39.89 6.28
N SER A 232 25.19 -40.17 5.29
CA SER A 232 25.32 -41.40 4.49
C SER A 232 26.59 -41.41 3.62
N ARG A 233 27.02 -40.26 3.09
CA ARG A 233 28.15 -40.21 2.14
C ARG A 233 29.51 -40.16 2.82
N TYR A 234 29.57 -39.60 4.03
CA TYR A 234 30.82 -39.28 4.74
C TYR A 234 30.87 -39.80 6.18
N GLY A 235 29.76 -40.26 6.76
CA GLY A 235 29.70 -40.76 8.14
C GLY A 235 30.17 -42.21 8.32
N ASP A 236 30.13 -43.03 7.27
CA ASP A 236 30.54 -44.45 7.33
C ASP A 236 32.06 -44.66 7.12
N GLY A 237 32.87 -43.58 7.21
CA GLY A 237 34.32 -43.61 6.99
C GLY A 237 35.17 -43.89 8.24
N GLU A 238 34.57 -44.01 9.42
CA GLU A 238 35.23 -44.43 10.65
C GLU A 238 34.68 -45.81 11.04
N ILE A 239 35.42 -46.88 10.71
CA ILE A 239 35.60 -48.19 11.40
C ILE A 239 36.17 -49.16 10.34
N GLU A 240 37.45 -49.00 10.01
CA GLU A 240 38.34 -50.13 9.72
C GLU A 240 39.77 -49.60 9.87
N SER A 241 40.32 -49.79 11.07
CA SER A 241 41.74 -49.59 11.40
C SER A 241 42.20 -50.77 12.22
#